data_AF-A0A2C9SPE3-F1
#
_entry.id   AF-A0A2C9SPE3-F1
#
_cell.length_a   1.000
_cell.length_b   1.000
_cell.length_c   1.000
_cell.angle_alpha   90.00
_cell.angle_beta   90.00
_cell.angle_gamma   90.00
#
_symmetry.space_group_name_H-M   'P 1'
#
loop_
_entity.id
_entity.type
_entity.pdbx_description
1 polymer ?
#
loop_
_entity_poly.entity_id
_entity_poly.type
_entity_poly.pdbx_seq_one_letter_code
_entity_poly.pdbx_strand_id
1 'polypeptide(L)'
;MAPNSPARAARWSSVVCARSKSPTKKGVLSMRSRRRCWPAVSAAAALIIAGTGTAHAAPPPPSPDQASAEWTVTDGYFAKQIGCTPETPGDPLSITWDPPGFIPGIGGQGMINDANPALGGHFSAWWNPTPGFWDVQYQFC
;
A
#
# COMPACT_ATOMS: atom_id res chain seq x y z
N MET A 1 17.71 -26.80 -9.99
CA MET A 1 16.86 -26.14 -11.01
C MET A 1 15.42 -26.58 -10.85
N ALA A 2 14.58 -25.68 -10.34
CA ALA A 2 13.13 -25.66 -10.58
C ALA A 2 12.67 -24.19 -10.38
N PRO A 3 11.70 -23.69 -11.15
CA PRO A 3 11.55 -22.26 -11.44
C PRO A 3 10.42 -21.59 -10.63
N ASN A 4 10.60 -20.27 -10.44
CA ASN A 4 9.58 -19.22 -10.46
C ASN A 4 8.42 -19.27 -9.43
N SER A 5 8.44 -18.32 -8.48
CA SER A 5 7.21 -17.80 -7.87
C SER A 5 7.13 -16.28 -8.06
N PRO A 6 6.01 -15.76 -8.60
CA PRO A 6 5.89 -14.36 -8.99
C PRO A 6 5.55 -13.44 -7.82
N ALA A 7 6.04 -12.20 -7.93
CA ALA A 7 5.71 -11.06 -7.12
C ALA A 7 4.17 -10.94 -6.93
N ARG A 8 3.74 -10.95 -5.66
CA ARG A 8 2.37 -10.58 -5.30
C ARG A 8 2.31 -9.06 -5.15
N ALA A 9 1.81 -8.41 -6.19
CA ALA A 9 1.26 -7.07 -6.08
C ALA A 9 0.11 -7.07 -5.06
N ALA A 10 0.18 -6.20 -4.07
CA ALA A 10 -0.87 -6.00 -3.07
C ALA A 10 -2.14 -5.45 -3.75
N ARG A 11 -3.11 -6.32 -4.00
CA ARG A 11 -4.45 -5.97 -4.47
C ARG A 11 -5.33 -5.73 -3.24
N TRP A 12 -5.55 -4.46 -2.90
CA TRP A 12 -6.47 -4.06 -1.83
C TRP A 12 -7.91 -4.20 -2.33
N SER A 13 -8.58 -5.30 -1.98
CA SER A 13 -10.02 -5.45 -2.21
C SER A 13 -10.80 -5.01 -0.98
N SER A 14 -11.38 -3.82 -1.04
CA SER A 14 -12.34 -3.33 -0.07
C SER A 14 -13.62 -4.18 -0.13
N VAL A 15 -13.85 -5.03 0.87
CA VAL A 15 -15.16 -5.65 1.12
C VAL A 15 -16.01 -4.62 1.86
N VAL A 16 -16.89 -3.93 1.14
CA VAL A 16 -17.95 -3.13 1.77
C VAL A 16 -19.15 -4.05 2.00
N CYS A 17 -19.29 -4.55 3.23
CA CYS A 17 -20.53 -5.16 3.69
C CYS A 17 -21.59 -4.05 3.89
N ALA A 18 -22.41 -3.80 2.87
CA ALA A 18 -23.57 -2.94 3.01
C ALA A 18 -24.68 -3.65 3.80
N ARG A 19 -24.86 -3.23 5.05
CA ARG A 19 -25.94 -3.62 5.98
C ARG A 19 -27.30 -3.18 5.41
N SER A 20 -28.09 -4.10 4.86
CA SER A 20 -29.44 -3.80 4.35
C SER A 20 -30.51 -4.08 5.42
N LYS A 21 -31.34 -3.07 5.69
CA LYS A 21 -32.50 -3.09 6.60
C LYS A 21 -33.67 -3.84 5.95
N SER A 22 -34.28 -4.76 6.70
CA SER A 22 -35.55 -5.41 6.36
C SER A 22 -36.73 -4.44 6.41
N PRO A 23 -37.72 -4.57 5.51
CA PRO A 23 -39.10 -4.22 5.83
C PRO A 23 -40.06 -5.40 5.58
N THR A 24 -40.90 -5.64 6.58
CA THR A 24 -42.06 -6.53 6.61
C THR A 24 -43.18 -6.00 5.71
N LYS A 25 -43.76 -6.82 4.82
CA LYS A 25 -45.22 -6.86 4.56
C LYS A 25 -45.65 -8.03 3.67
N LYS A 26 -46.86 -8.51 3.97
CA LYS A 26 -47.58 -9.69 3.50
C LYS A 26 -47.91 -9.65 2.01
N GLY A 27 -47.93 -10.80 1.34
CA GLY A 27 -48.50 -10.95 -0.01
C GLY A 27 -48.40 -12.39 -0.52
N VAL A 28 -49.55 -13.04 -0.64
CA VAL A 28 -49.75 -14.41 -1.12
C VAL A 28 -49.85 -14.43 -2.66
N LEU A 29 -49.50 -15.59 -3.24
CA LEU A 29 -49.85 -16.12 -4.58
C LEU A 29 -49.05 -15.66 -5.82
N SER A 30 -48.32 -16.64 -6.36
CA SER A 30 -48.47 -17.23 -7.69
C SER A 30 -48.16 -16.44 -8.97
N MET A 31 -47.39 -17.15 -9.80
CA MET A 31 -47.55 -17.35 -11.24
C MET A 31 -46.40 -16.83 -12.13
N ARG A 32 -45.78 -17.81 -12.79
CA ARG A 32 -44.94 -17.79 -14.00
C ARG A 32 -45.00 -16.50 -14.83
N SER A 33 -43.83 -15.93 -15.14
CA SER A 33 -43.63 -15.25 -16.43
C SER A 33 -42.14 -15.15 -16.77
N ARG A 34 -41.76 -15.70 -17.94
CA ARG A 34 -40.44 -15.58 -18.54
C ARG A 34 -40.16 -14.11 -18.88
N ARG A 35 -39.03 -13.56 -18.44
CA ARG A 35 -38.37 -12.43 -19.12
C ARG A 35 -36.86 -12.59 -19.05
N ARG A 36 -36.27 -12.85 -20.24
CA ARG A 36 -34.84 -12.67 -20.51
C ARG A 36 -34.52 -11.19 -20.27
N CYS A 37 -33.54 -10.92 -19.43
CA CYS A 37 -32.90 -9.60 -19.35
C CYS A 37 -31.41 -9.80 -19.62
N TRP A 38 -30.96 -9.16 -20.69
CA TRP A 38 -29.58 -9.15 -21.17
C TRP A 38 -28.61 -8.64 -20.11
N PRO A 39 -27.33 -9.06 -20.15
CA PRO A 39 -26.29 -8.38 -19.40
C PRO A 39 -26.07 -6.99 -20.05
N ALA A 40 -26.43 -5.94 -19.33
CA ALA A 40 -26.04 -4.59 -19.68
C ALA A 40 -24.52 -4.47 -19.48
N VAL A 41 -23.77 -4.46 -20.58
CA VAL A 41 -22.37 -4.04 -20.59
C VAL A 41 -22.37 -2.52 -20.41
N SER A 42 -22.28 -2.05 -19.18
CA SER A 42 -22.02 -0.64 -18.91
C SER A 42 -20.53 -0.37 -19.10
N ALA A 43 -20.17 0.07 -20.30
CA ALA A 43 -18.91 0.74 -20.56
C ALA A 43 -18.97 2.15 -19.94
N ALA A 44 -18.45 2.29 -18.72
CA ALA A 44 -18.13 3.59 -18.15
C ALA A 44 -16.63 3.81 -18.30
N ALA A 45 -16.23 4.47 -19.40
CA ALA A 45 -14.90 5.04 -19.53
C ALA A 45 -14.81 6.24 -18.58
N ALA A 46 -14.11 6.07 -17.45
CA ALA A 46 -13.78 7.15 -16.55
C ALA A 46 -12.28 7.44 -16.66
N LEU A 47 -11.99 8.70 -16.95
CA LEU A 47 -10.68 9.30 -17.22
C LEU A 47 -9.65 8.92 -16.14
N ILE A 48 -8.56 8.26 -16.57
CA ILE A 48 -7.32 8.19 -15.77
C ILE A 48 -6.69 9.58 -15.87
N ILE A 49 -7.01 10.45 -14.92
CA ILE A 49 -6.19 11.63 -14.68
C ILE A 49 -4.92 11.10 -14.03
N ALA A 50 -3.88 10.89 -14.85
CA ALA A 50 -2.53 10.68 -14.40
C ALA A 50 -2.00 11.97 -13.76
N GLY A 51 -2.47 12.25 -12.55
CA GLY A 51 -1.80 13.15 -11.64
C GLY A 51 -0.80 12.30 -10.86
N THR A 52 0.48 12.42 -11.16
CA THR A 52 1.58 11.98 -10.28
C THR A 52 1.68 12.92 -9.09
N GLY A 53 0.58 13.05 -8.35
CA GLY A 53 0.60 13.51 -6.97
C GLY A 53 0.41 12.25 -6.16
N THR A 54 1.48 11.70 -5.61
CA THR A 54 1.39 10.67 -4.59
C THR A 54 0.57 11.25 -3.45
N ALA A 55 -0.73 10.97 -3.43
CA ALA A 55 -1.52 11.21 -2.24
C ALA A 55 -0.82 10.43 -1.13
N HIS A 56 -0.15 11.12 -0.22
CA HIS A 56 0.47 10.49 0.93
C HIS A 56 -0.64 9.72 1.64
N ALA A 57 -0.57 8.39 1.54
CA ALA A 57 -1.56 7.53 2.14
C ALA A 57 -1.56 7.79 3.64
N ALA A 58 -2.75 7.84 4.25
CA ALA A 58 -2.87 7.95 5.69
C ALA A 58 -2.01 6.87 6.37
N PRO A 59 -1.35 7.19 7.51
CA PRO A 59 -0.51 6.24 8.20
C PRO A 59 -1.29 4.96 8.53
N PRO A 60 -0.74 3.77 8.24
CA PRO A 60 -1.28 2.55 8.80
C PRO A 60 -1.15 2.61 10.33
N PRO A 61 -2.03 1.92 11.07
CA PRO A 61 -1.79 1.69 12.49
C PRO A 61 -0.39 1.09 12.69
N PRO A 62 0.41 1.55 13.65
CA PRO A 62 1.74 1.01 13.88
C PRO A 62 1.63 -0.45 14.29
N SER A 63 2.34 -1.31 13.55
CA SER A 63 2.35 -2.76 13.77
C SER A 63 3.71 -3.35 13.38
N PRO A 64 4.12 -4.48 13.98
CA PRO A 64 5.38 -5.14 13.70
C PRO A 64 5.41 -5.88 12.34
N ASP A 65 4.73 -5.37 11.31
CA ASP A 65 4.69 -5.95 9.97
C ASP A 65 5.36 -5.05 8.91
N GLN A 66 5.60 -5.66 7.75
CA GLN A 66 6.37 -5.04 6.66
C GLN A 66 5.68 -3.80 6.10
N ALA A 67 4.36 -3.78 6.02
CA ALA A 67 3.64 -2.65 5.44
C ALA A 67 3.74 -1.43 6.36
N SER A 68 3.65 -1.62 7.67
CA SER A 68 3.89 -0.55 8.64
C SER A 68 5.35 -0.07 8.59
N ALA A 69 6.33 -0.98 8.46
CA ALA A 69 7.74 -0.62 8.35
C ALA A 69 8.03 0.20 7.08
N GLU A 70 7.58 -0.27 5.92
CA GLU A 70 7.79 0.41 4.64
C GLU A 70 7.11 1.77 4.59
N TRP A 71 5.94 1.92 5.22
CA TRP A 71 5.32 3.23 5.37
C TRP A 71 6.20 4.17 6.20
N THR A 72 6.72 3.73 7.36
CA THR A 72 7.58 4.57 8.20
C THR A 72 8.92 4.91 7.53
N VAL A 73 9.51 3.96 6.79
CA VAL A 73 10.72 4.19 5.98
C VAL A 73 10.46 5.22 4.86
N THR A 74 9.29 5.16 4.22
CA THR A 74 8.95 6.09 3.15
C THR A 74 8.62 7.49 3.70
N ASP A 75 7.87 7.56 4.79
CA ASP A 75 7.53 8.83 5.45
C ASP A 75 8.78 9.55 5.98
N GLY A 76 9.66 8.82 6.68
CA GLY A 76 10.93 9.38 7.15
C GLY A 76 11.90 9.73 6.02
N TYR A 77 11.85 9.03 4.88
CA TYR A 77 12.60 9.40 3.68
C TYR A 77 12.23 10.79 3.17
N PHE A 78 10.93 11.08 3.03
CA PHE A 78 10.49 12.40 2.61
C PHE A 78 10.91 13.50 3.61
N ALA A 79 10.79 13.22 4.91
CA ALA A 79 11.27 14.12 5.94
C ALA A 79 12.79 14.37 5.85
N LYS A 80 13.57 13.32 5.54
CA LYS A 80 15.03 13.41 5.33
C LYS A 80 15.37 14.26 4.10
N GLN A 81 14.65 14.08 2.98
CA GLN A 81 14.94 14.81 1.75
C GLN A 81 14.67 16.31 1.84
N ILE A 82 13.69 16.74 2.64
CA ILE A 82 13.48 18.16 2.91
C ILE A 82 14.73 18.82 3.50
N GLY A 83 15.50 18.08 4.32
CA GLY A 83 16.73 18.56 4.94
C GLY A 83 17.98 18.42 4.05
N CYS A 84 18.06 17.36 3.25
CA CYS A 84 19.27 17.06 2.48
C CYS A 84 19.23 17.61 1.04
N THR A 85 18.08 17.56 0.35
CA THR A 85 17.94 17.96 -1.06
C THR A 85 16.75 18.90 -1.28
N PRO A 86 16.78 20.13 -0.73
CA PRO A 86 15.65 21.05 -0.80
C PRO A 86 15.26 21.45 -2.23
N GLU A 87 16.21 21.42 -3.18
CA GLU A 87 15.98 21.74 -4.58
C GLU A 87 15.54 20.53 -5.42
N THR A 88 15.69 19.31 -4.91
CA THR A 88 15.36 18.07 -5.61
C THR A 88 14.54 17.18 -4.69
N PRO A 89 13.19 17.29 -4.74
CA PRO A 89 12.31 16.42 -4.00
C PRO A 89 12.55 14.95 -4.38
N GLY A 90 12.52 14.07 -3.38
CA GLY A 90 12.56 12.62 -3.63
C GLY A 90 11.25 12.10 -4.24
N ASP A 91 11.36 11.05 -5.04
CA ASP A 91 10.29 10.24 -5.62
C ASP A 91 10.62 8.74 -5.42
N PRO A 92 10.36 8.17 -4.22
CA PRO A 92 10.72 6.80 -3.91
C PRO A 92 9.80 5.84 -4.67
N LEU A 93 10.40 4.99 -5.51
CA LEU A 93 9.69 4.03 -6.35
C LEU A 93 9.49 2.68 -5.67
N SER A 94 10.47 2.24 -4.88
CA SER A 94 10.41 0.95 -4.18
C SER A 94 11.38 0.87 -3.02
N ILE A 95 11.11 -0.07 -2.11
CA ILE A 95 12.01 -0.52 -1.05
C ILE A 95 12.46 -1.94 -1.37
N THR A 96 13.75 -2.20 -1.27
CA THR A 96 14.31 -3.55 -1.35
C THR A 96 14.94 -3.90 -0.01
N TRP A 97 14.55 -5.01 0.59
CA TRP A 97 15.16 -5.50 1.83
C TRP A 97 16.38 -6.35 1.51
N ASP A 98 17.51 -6.03 2.14
CA ASP A 98 18.73 -6.80 2.01
C ASP A 98 18.56 -8.19 2.65
N PRO A 99 19.19 -9.26 2.14
CA PRO A 99 19.16 -10.57 2.77
C PRO A 99 19.49 -10.49 4.27
N PRO A 100 18.71 -11.13 5.17
CA PRO A 100 17.71 -12.18 4.92
C PRO A 100 16.33 -11.70 4.44
N GLY A 101 16.14 -10.39 4.25
CA GLY A 101 14.87 -9.74 3.98
C GLY A 101 14.27 -9.13 5.24
N PHE A 102 13.02 -8.67 5.14
CA PHE A 102 12.27 -8.16 6.28
C PHE A 102 11.89 -9.29 7.24
N ILE A 103 12.12 -9.09 8.54
CA ILE A 103 11.69 -10.02 9.59
C ILE A 103 10.60 -9.35 10.45
N PRO A 104 9.35 -9.85 10.44
CA PRO A 104 8.27 -9.30 11.27
C PRO A 104 8.64 -9.23 12.76
N GLY A 105 8.33 -8.12 13.41
CA GLY A 105 8.66 -7.86 14.82
C GLY A 105 10.11 -7.58 15.13
N ILE A 106 10.99 -7.60 14.11
CA ILE A 106 12.42 -7.30 14.27
C ILE A 106 12.80 -6.15 13.33
N GLY A 107 12.51 -6.26 12.03
CA GLY A 107 12.89 -5.32 11.00
C GLY A 107 13.94 -5.88 10.05
N GLY A 108 14.85 -5.02 9.57
CA GLY A 108 15.88 -5.38 8.61
C GLY A 108 16.64 -4.17 8.09
N GLN A 109 17.54 -4.42 7.14
CA GLN A 109 18.21 -3.39 6.37
C GLN A 109 17.72 -3.45 4.93
N GLY A 110 17.86 -2.34 4.21
CA GLY A 110 17.46 -2.30 2.82
C GLY A 110 17.94 -1.07 2.09
N MET A 111 17.45 -0.95 0.86
CA MET A 111 17.67 0.16 -0.06
C MET A 111 16.35 0.80 -0.44
N ILE A 112 16.30 2.13 -0.36
CA ILE A 112 15.26 2.92 -1.02
C ILE A 112 15.73 3.18 -2.45
N ASN A 113 14.92 2.78 -3.42
CA ASN A 113 15.15 3.05 -4.84
C ASN A 113 14.28 4.23 -5.24
N ASP A 114 14.92 5.37 -5.50
CA ASP A 114 14.28 6.59 -5.97
C ASP A 114 14.31 6.68 -7.50
N ALA A 115 13.40 7.46 -8.09
CA ALA A 115 13.41 7.76 -9.51
C ALA A 115 14.73 8.44 -9.96
N ASN A 116 15.34 9.22 -9.07
CA ASN A 116 16.70 9.70 -9.18
C ASN A 116 17.65 8.79 -8.38
N PRO A 117 18.51 7.99 -9.05
CA PRO A 117 19.44 7.08 -8.38
C PRO A 117 20.43 7.75 -7.41
N ALA A 118 20.61 9.08 -7.50
CA ALA A 118 21.45 9.83 -6.58
C ALA A 118 20.79 10.12 -5.22
N LEU A 119 19.46 9.98 -5.10
CA LEU A 119 18.70 10.30 -3.87
C LEU A 119 18.34 9.07 -3.04
N GLY A 120 18.25 7.90 -3.68
CA GLY A 120 18.05 6.63 -2.97
C GLY A 120 19.25 6.28 -2.09
N GLY A 121 19.06 5.32 -1.18
CA GLY A 121 20.15 4.93 -0.29
C GLY A 121 19.78 3.86 0.73
N HIS A 122 20.80 3.40 1.45
CA HIS A 122 20.64 2.36 2.47
C HIS A 122 19.92 2.89 3.72
N PHE A 123 19.12 2.03 4.32
CA PHE A 123 18.49 2.27 5.59
C PHE A 123 18.52 1.02 6.48
N SER A 124 18.28 1.24 7.76
CA SER A 124 18.05 0.19 8.75
C SER A 124 16.75 0.51 9.49
N ALA A 125 15.85 -0.46 9.60
CA ALA A 125 14.60 -0.32 10.33
C ALA A 125 14.53 -1.38 11.42
N TRP A 126 14.14 -0.99 12.63
CA TRP A 126 13.94 -1.92 13.73
C TRP A 126 12.67 -1.62 14.50
N TRP A 127 12.00 -2.69 14.94
CA TRP A 127 10.77 -2.57 15.73
C TRP A 127 11.12 -2.31 17.19
N ASN A 128 10.59 -1.23 17.75
CA ASN A 128 10.59 -0.99 19.18
C ASN A 128 9.23 -1.42 19.78
N PRO A 129 9.14 -2.55 20.50
CA PRO A 129 7.87 -3.09 20.99
C PRO A 129 7.24 -2.28 22.12
N THR A 130 7.95 -1.32 22.72
CA THR A 130 7.39 -0.44 23.75
C THR A 130 8.05 0.93 23.65
N PRO A 131 7.34 1.96 23.15
CA PRO A 131 5.89 2.09 22.98
C PRO A 131 5.23 1.49 21.71
N GLY A 132 5.94 0.79 20.83
CA GLY A 132 5.34 0.16 19.64
C GLY A 132 5.47 1.02 18.39
N PHE A 133 6.70 1.19 17.89
CA PHE A 133 6.98 1.98 16.70
C PHE A 133 8.18 1.44 15.92
N TRP A 134 8.30 1.85 14.65
CA TRP A 134 9.48 1.61 13.83
C TRP A 134 10.49 2.73 14.01
N ASP A 135 11.70 2.38 14.42
CA ASP A 135 12.83 3.28 14.42
C ASP A 135 13.65 3.02 13.15
N VAL A 136 13.95 4.09 12.41
CA VAL A 136 14.55 4.03 11.08
C VAL A 136 15.75 4.93 11.01
N GLN A 137 16.89 4.35 10.63
CA GLN A 137 18.13 5.06 10.36
C GLN A 137 18.40 5.09 8.86
N TYR A 138 18.59 6.29 8.33
CA TYR A 138 19.01 6.51 6.94
C TYR A 138 20.53 6.73 6.90
N GLN A 139 21.20 6.03 5.99
CA GLN A 139 22.65 6.10 5.82
C GLN A 139 23.06 7.10 4.72
N PHE A 140 22.21 8.09 4.43
CA PHE A 140 22.39 9.06 3.33
C PHE A 140 21.83 10.46 3.65
N CYS A 141 22.10 11.37 2.71
CA CYS A 141 21.59 12.71 2.47
C CYS A 141 21.79 13.00 0.96
#